data_AF-A0A401QQE5-F1
#
_entry.id   AF-A0A401QQE5-F1
#
_cell.length_a   1.000
_cell.length_b   1.000
_cell.length_c   1.000
_cell.angle_alpha   90.00
_cell.angle_beta   90.00
_cell.angle_gamma   90.00
#
_symmetry.space_group_name_H-M   'P 1'
#
loop_
_entity.id
_entity.type
_entity.pdbx_description
1 polymer ?
#
loop_
_entity_poly.entity_id
_entity_poly.type
_entity_poly.pdbx_seq_one_letter_code
_entity_poly.pdbx_strand_id
1 'polypeptide(L)'
;MVQDSGPSPRSLDHVDQALVHALQIAPRASWTRIGAVLGLDAVTVARRWHRLTEAGAAWIGAHPAPVLAASGQGCLAFVEIDCAPGLLHDVARALTAAPHVAALSHVTGDHDLQLNVMARDPAALSRWVRQDLATLDGVLAVRTHLAGPVHTEGSRWRLRALDRRQVAQLAAAAPRRRPDTPAFPLDELDLRLVTALSVDGRATYRALADQCGVGPDTVRRRVGRLFAADMLHARCEVARPLSEWPVTVSLWGHVPAARLREVTRRVTGMREVRLCASVISRHNLHLVAWVRSLDDAQGFEVRLAERAPDLTVAERAVALWPMKHGGHLLDEEGYRVGATPLALWPGSEARARP
;
A
#
# COMPACT_ATOMS: atom_id res chain seq x y z
N MET A 1 -0.67 -12.26 -21.38
CA MET A 1 0.47 -13.09 -21.78
C MET A 1 1.54 -12.90 -20.71
N VAL A 2 1.56 -13.80 -19.73
CA VAL A 2 2.53 -13.78 -18.62
C VAL A 2 3.88 -14.13 -19.24
N GLN A 3 4.83 -13.20 -19.22
CA GLN A 3 6.19 -13.51 -19.63
C GLN A 3 6.75 -14.51 -18.61
N ASP A 4 7.22 -15.65 -19.14
CA ASP A 4 7.89 -16.72 -18.41
C ASP A 4 9.19 -16.14 -17.81
N SER A 5 9.03 -15.56 -16.63
CA SER A 5 10.10 -14.98 -15.83
C SER A 5 10.74 -16.15 -15.10
N GLY A 6 12.06 -16.30 -15.18
CA GLY A 6 12.77 -17.40 -14.52
C GLY A 6 12.37 -17.58 -13.06
N PRO A 7 12.65 -18.75 -12.44
CA PRO A 7 12.05 -19.14 -11.17
C PRO A 7 12.22 -18.06 -10.09
N SER A 8 11.11 -17.62 -9.50
CA SER A 8 11.08 -16.64 -8.42
C SER A 8 11.95 -17.11 -7.24
N PRO A 9 12.76 -16.22 -6.63
CA PRO A 9 13.68 -16.62 -5.57
C PRO A 9 12.88 -17.07 -4.34
N ARG A 10 13.26 -18.18 -3.71
CA ARG A 10 12.58 -18.70 -2.52
C ARG A 10 13.07 -18.13 -1.19
N SER A 11 14.17 -17.36 -1.20
CA SER A 11 14.74 -16.73 -0.02
C SER A 11 15.59 -15.52 -0.41
N LEU A 12 15.70 -14.54 0.51
CA LEU A 12 16.65 -13.43 0.39
C LEU A 12 17.93 -13.76 1.17
N ASP A 13 19.08 -13.59 0.52
CA ASP A 13 20.36 -13.64 1.23
C ASP A 13 20.51 -12.43 2.19
N HIS A 14 21.48 -12.49 3.11
CA HIS A 14 21.67 -11.43 4.11
C HIS A 14 21.92 -10.04 3.50
N VAL A 15 22.57 -9.97 2.32
CA VAL A 15 22.84 -8.71 1.62
C VAL A 15 21.55 -8.16 1.01
N ASP A 16 20.74 -9.02 0.42
CA ASP A 16 19.45 -8.66 -0.16
C ASP A 16 18.47 -8.20 0.93
N GLN A 17 18.44 -8.87 2.09
CA GLN A 17 17.68 -8.42 3.25
C GLN A 17 18.15 -7.05 3.75
N ALA A 18 19.46 -6.83 3.84
CA ALA A 18 20.05 -5.55 4.25
C ALA A 18 19.74 -4.42 3.24
N LEU A 19 19.79 -4.72 1.94
CA LEU A 19 19.43 -3.81 0.85
C LEU A 19 17.96 -3.42 0.90
N VAL A 20 17.05 -4.40 1.00
CA VAL A 20 15.61 -4.15 1.13
C VAL A 20 15.34 -3.33 2.40
N HIS A 21 15.96 -3.68 3.53
CA HIS A 21 15.81 -2.90 4.77
C HIS A 21 16.31 -1.46 4.60
N ALA A 22 17.44 -1.24 3.91
CA ALA A 22 17.94 0.09 3.62
C ALA A 22 16.94 0.92 2.78
N LEU A 23 16.36 0.30 1.77
CA LEU A 23 15.35 0.91 0.90
C LEU A 23 14.01 1.11 1.58
N GLN A 24 13.65 0.31 2.58
CA GLN A 24 12.48 0.59 3.40
C GLN A 24 12.68 1.84 4.28
N ILE A 25 13.91 2.16 4.66
CA ILE A 25 14.24 3.37 5.45
C ILE A 25 14.37 4.60 4.55
N ALA A 26 15.12 4.49 3.46
CA ALA A 26 15.38 5.59 2.54
C ALA A 26 15.12 5.14 1.08
N PRO A 27 13.84 5.01 0.66
CA PRO A 27 13.46 4.39 -0.62
C PRO A 27 14.04 5.06 -1.86
N ARG A 28 14.41 6.35 -1.76
CA ARG A 28 15.00 7.13 -2.86
C ARG A 28 16.48 7.48 -2.65
N ALA A 29 17.15 6.91 -1.64
CA ALA A 29 18.59 7.13 -1.44
C ALA A 29 19.41 6.65 -2.66
N SER A 30 20.51 7.34 -2.93
CA SER A 30 21.43 6.97 -4.01
C SER A 30 22.13 5.65 -3.73
N TRP A 31 22.48 4.92 -4.79
CA TRP A 31 23.20 3.64 -4.67
C TRP A 31 24.57 3.80 -4.02
N THR A 32 25.28 4.89 -4.28
CA THR A 32 26.53 5.24 -3.59
C THR A 32 26.36 5.31 -2.09
N ARG A 33 25.27 5.93 -1.62
CA ARG A 33 25.02 6.07 -0.19
C ARG A 33 24.61 4.74 0.45
N ILE A 34 23.72 3.99 -0.20
CA ILE A 34 23.34 2.66 0.28
C ILE A 34 24.57 1.75 0.33
N GLY A 35 25.38 1.74 -0.73
CA GLY A 35 26.64 0.99 -0.79
C GLY A 35 27.59 1.34 0.36
N ALA A 36 27.82 2.62 0.62
CA ALA A 36 28.66 3.07 1.74
C ALA A 36 28.17 2.56 3.12
N VAL A 37 26.85 2.50 3.33
CA VAL A 37 26.26 1.99 4.59
C VAL A 37 26.36 0.46 4.70
N LEU A 38 26.26 -0.24 3.57
CA LEU A 38 26.29 -1.70 3.51
C LEU A 38 27.70 -2.27 3.33
N GLY A 39 28.72 -1.44 3.10
CA GLY A 39 30.08 -1.89 2.78
C GLY A 39 30.21 -2.47 1.37
N LEU A 40 29.38 -2.01 0.42
CA LEU A 40 29.35 -2.47 -0.97
C LEU A 40 29.59 -1.32 -1.95
N ASP A 41 30.05 -1.62 -3.16
CA ASP A 41 30.08 -0.65 -4.23
C ASP A 41 28.67 -0.36 -4.79
N ALA A 42 28.50 0.84 -5.35
CA ALA A 42 27.20 1.30 -5.85
C ALA A 42 26.63 0.43 -6.99
N VAL A 43 27.51 -0.13 -7.83
CA VAL A 43 27.12 -0.95 -8.99
C VAL A 43 26.59 -2.30 -8.52
N THR A 44 27.24 -2.93 -7.54
CA THR A 44 26.77 -4.17 -6.89
C THR A 44 25.41 -3.97 -6.25
N VAL A 45 25.20 -2.88 -5.52
CA VAL A 45 23.89 -2.55 -4.93
C VAL A 45 22.82 -2.39 -6.01
N ALA A 46 23.09 -1.61 -7.06
CA ALA A 46 22.15 -1.37 -8.15
C ALA A 46 21.81 -2.67 -8.90
N ARG A 47 22.81 -3.51 -9.19
CA ARG A 47 22.63 -4.81 -9.85
C ARG A 47 21.79 -5.78 -9.01
N ARG A 48 22.04 -5.85 -7.69
CA ARG A 48 21.23 -6.67 -6.77
C ARG A 48 19.79 -6.19 -6.71
N TRP A 49 19.56 -4.88 -6.60
CA TRP A 49 18.21 -4.31 -6.62
C TRP A 49 17.48 -4.60 -7.93
N HIS A 50 18.17 -4.47 -9.06
CA HIS A 50 17.59 -4.79 -10.37
C HIS A 50 17.16 -6.26 -10.44
N ARG A 51 18.03 -7.19 -10.04
CA ARG A 51 17.68 -8.62 -9.97
C ARG A 51 16.45 -8.89 -9.10
N LEU A 52 16.34 -8.26 -7.92
CA LEU A 52 15.16 -8.42 -7.04
C LEU A 52 13.89 -7.87 -7.68
N THR A 53 13.99 -6.75 -8.40
CA THR A 53 12.85 -6.14 -9.09
C THR A 53 12.39 -6.97 -10.28
N GLU A 54 13.32 -7.47 -11.10
CA GLU A 54 13.03 -8.32 -12.27
C GLU A 54 12.36 -9.64 -11.85
N ALA A 55 12.79 -10.22 -10.73
CA ALA A 55 12.20 -11.44 -10.20
C ALA A 55 10.91 -11.21 -9.39
N GLY A 56 10.37 -9.99 -9.37
CA GLY A 56 9.17 -9.64 -8.60
C GLY A 56 9.31 -9.74 -7.07
N ALA A 57 10.54 -9.94 -6.57
CA ALA A 57 10.84 -10.23 -5.17
C ALA A 57 10.81 -9.00 -4.28
N ALA A 58 11.15 -7.83 -4.82
CA ALA A 58 11.03 -6.54 -4.13
C ALA A 58 10.78 -5.43 -5.13
N TRP A 59 10.06 -4.39 -4.74
CA TRP A 59 9.74 -3.25 -5.60
C TRP A 59 9.53 -1.98 -4.78
N ILE A 60 9.57 -0.83 -5.45
CA ILE A 60 9.26 0.45 -4.82
C ILE A 60 8.18 1.17 -5.63
N GLY A 61 7.05 1.41 -4.98
CA GLY A 61 6.00 2.31 -5.45
C GLY A 61 5.88 3.50 -4.51
N ALA A 62 5.10 4.49 -4.91
CA ALA A 62 4.68 5.58 -4.05
C ALA A 62 3.16 5.65 -3.96
N HIS A 63 2.62 5.90 -2.76
CA HIS A 63 1.18 6.07 -2.58
C HIS A 63 0.81 7.40 -1.94
N PRO A 64 -0.39 7.91 -2.28
CA PRO A 64 -1.08 8.94 -1.52
C PRO A 64 -1.04 8.62 -0.02
N ALA A 65 -0.60 9.60 0.78
CA ALA A 65 -0.59 9.47 2.23
C ALA A 65 -1.96 9.84 2.83
N PRO A 66 -2.27 9.38 4.06
CA PRO A 66 -3.55 9.69 4.73
C PRO A 66 -3.88 11.19 4.87
N VAL A 67 -2.86 12.05 4.89
CA VAL A 67 -3.05 13.52 4.97
C VAL A 67 -3.87 14.06 3.79
N LEU A 68 -3.82 13.43 2.62
CA LEU A 68 -4.62 13.85 1.48
C LEU A 68 -6.12 13.76 1.76
N ALA A 69 -6.57 12.61 2.28
CA ALA A 69 -7.97 12.44 2.69
C ALA A 69 -8.34 13.38 3.85
N ALA A 70 -7.46 13.53 4.84
CA ALA A 70 -7.67 14.45 5.96
C ALA A 70 -7.77 15.93 5.52
N SER A 71 -7.12 16.29 4.41
CA SER A 71 -7.18 17.63 3.79
C SER A 71 -8.34 17.81 2.80
N GLY A 72 -9.23 16.82 2.67
CA GLY A 72 -10.36 16.88 1.73
C GLY A 72 -9.98 16.67 0.26
N GLN A 73 -8.78 16.17 -0.03
CA GLN A 73 -8.25 15.94 -1.38
C GLN A 73 -8.20 14.46 -1.75
N GLY A 74 -9.05 13.65 -1.12
CA GLY A 74 -9.11 12.22 -1.34
C GLY A 74 -10.14 11.57 -0.41
N CYS A 75 -10.49 10.35 -0.76
CA CYS A 75 -11.37 9.49 0.00
C CYS A 75 -10.82 8.07 -0.08
N LEU A 76 -10.45 7.51 1.08
CA LEU A 76 -10.11 6.10 1.20
C LEU A 76 -11.36 5.33 1.62
N ALA A 77 -11.66 4.27 0.90
CA ALA A 77 -12.73 3.35 1.24
C ALA A 77 -12.21 1.91 1.24
N PHE A 78 -12.77 1.11 2.13
CA PHE A 78 -12.63 -0.33 2.09
C PHE A 78 -13.92 -0.90 1.50
N VAL A 79 -13.79 -1.82 0.55
CA VAL A 79 -14.94 -2.40 -0.15
C VAL A 79 -14.86 -3.91 -0.06
N GLU A 80 -15.97 -4.54 0.33
CA GLU A 80 -16.16 -5.98 0.37
C GLU A 80 -17.10 -6.37 -0.76
N ILE A 81 -16.81 -7.47 -1.45
CA ILE A 81 -17.58 -7.94 -2.60
C ILE A 81 -17.86 -9.43 -2.46
N ASP A 82 -19.12 -9.79 -2.68
CA ASP A 82 -19.56 -11.17 -2.85
C ASP A 82 -19.62 -11.46 -4.36
N CYS A 83 -19.02 -12.57 -4.78
CA CYS A 83 -18.93 -12.97 -6.17
C CYS A 83 -19.87 -14.15 -6.48
N ALA A 84 -20.39 -14.18 -7.70
CA ALA A 84 -21.10 -15.34 -8.20
C ALA A 84 -20.14 -16.53 -8.34
N PRO A 85 -20.60 -17.76 -8.07
CA PRO A 85 -19.77 -18.96 -8.19
C PRO A 85 -19.09 -19.05 -9.55
N GLY A 86 -17.77 -19.29 -9.54
CA GLY A 86 -16.95 -19.41 -10.75
C GLY A 86 -16.51 -18.08 -11.40
N LEU A 87 -17.06 -16.93 -10.99
CA LEU A 87 -16.76 -15.63 -11.62
C LEU A 87 -15.76 -14.75 -10.84
N LEU A 88 -15.30 -15.21 -9.67
CA LEU A 88 -14.36 -14.46 -8.81
C LEU A 88 -13.13 -13.96 -9.57
N HIS A 89 -12.52 -14.81 -10.40
CA HIS A 89 -11.29 -14.45 -11.10
C HIS A 89 -11.51 -13.39 -12.19
N ASP A 90 -12.67 -13.40 -12.86
CA ASP A 90 -13.01 -12.41 -13.87
C ASP A 90 -13.35 -11.05 -13.23
N VAL A 91 -14.08 -11.07 -12.12
CA VAL A 91 -14.31 -9.88 -11.28
C VAL A 91 -12.97 -9.33 -10.80
N ALA A 92 -12.09 -10.17 -10.25
CA ALA A 92 -10.77 -9.75 -9.78
C ALA A 92 -9.89 -9.18 -10.90
N ARG A 93 -9.93 -9.75 -12.11
CA ARG A 93 -9.21 -9.23 -13.28
C ARG A 93 -9.67 -7.83 -13.65
N ALA A 94 -10.98 -7.57 -13.66
CA ALA A 94 -11.51 -6.24 -13.94
C ALA A 94 -11.10 -5.23 -12.85
N LEU A 95 -11.16 -5.63 -11.58
CA LEU A 95 -10.85 -4.75 -10.45
C LEU A 95 -9.35 -4.49 -10.27
N THR A 96 -8.49 -5.45 -10.59
CA THR A 96 -7.04 -5.22 -10.60
C THR A 96 -6.62 -4.22 -11.67
N ALA A 97 -7.30 -4.19 -12.82
CA ALA A 97 -7.08 -3.21 -13.88
C ALA A 97 -7.55 -1.78 -13.53
N ALA A 98 -8.38 -1.62 -12.50
CA ALA A 98 -8.92 -0.32 -12.10
C ALA A 98 -7.87 0.56 -11.39
N PRO A 99 -7.56 1.79 -11.87
CA PRO A 99 -6.53 2.66 -11.29
C PRO A 99 -6.79 3.14 -9.86
N HIS A 100 -8.06 3.25 -9.46
CA HIS A 100 -8.45 3.70 -8.13
C HIS A 100 -8.47 2.55 -7.10
N VAL A 101 -8.40 1.28 -7.55
CA VAL A 101 -8.25 0.12 -6.66
C VAL A 101 -6.79 0.00 -6.29
N ALA A 102 -6.46 0.43 -5.07
CA ALA A 102 -5.11 0.43 -4.54
C ALA A 102 -4.65 -0.95 -4.09
N ALA A 103 -5.54 -1.75 -3.52
CA ALA A 103 -5.28 -3.13 -3.15
C ALA A 103 -6.51 -4.00 -3.39
N LEU A 104 -6.28 -5.27 -3.70
CA LEU A 104 -7.30 -6.30 -3.86
C LEU A 104 -6.76 -7.60 -3.25
N SER A 105 -7.58 -8.30 -2.49
CA SER A 105 -7.27 -9.63 -1.99
C SER A 105 -8.51 -10.52 -2.06
N HIS A 106 -8.32 -11.77 -2.48
CA HIS A 106 -9.25 -12.84 -2.16
C HIS A 106 -9.04 -13.24 -0.71
N VAL A 107 -10.12 -13.29 0.04
CA VAL A 107 -10.10 -13.52 1.49
C VAL A 107 -11.03 -14.66 1.89
N THR A 108 -10.81 -15.22 3.06
CA THR A 108 -11.79 -16.08 3.74
C THR A 108 -12.87 -15.23 4.40
N GLY A 109 -14.07 -15.77 4.61
CA GLY A 109 -15.09 -15.17 5.46
C GLY A 109 -16.41 -14.94 4.73
N ASP A 110 -17.13 -13.89 5.10
CA ASP A 110 -18.49 -13.59 4.61
C ASP A 110 -18.52 -12.86 3.26
N HIS A 111 -17.35 -12.61 2.67
CA HIS A 111 -17.17 -11.99 1.36
C HIS A 111 -15.94 -12.58 0.67
N ASP A 112 -15.94 -12.56 -0.65
CA ASP A 112 -14.89 -13.17 -1.46
C ASP A 112 -13.71 -12.23 -1.68
N LEU A 113 -13.97 -10.95 -1.94
CA LEU A 113 -12.94 -9.96 -2.26
C LEU A 113 -12.96 -8.77 -1.29
N GLN A 114 -11.79 -8.36 -0.83
CA GLN A 114 -11.60 -7.14 -0.05
C GLN A 114 -10.68 -6.16 -0.80
N LEU A 115 -11.12 -4.90 -0.92
CA LEU A 115 -10.46 -3.85 -1.67
C LEU A 115 -10.13 -2.64 -0.82
N ASN A 116 -9.02 -1.99 -1.15
CA ASN A 116 -8.76 -0.61 -0.75
C ASN A 116 -8.94 0.28 -1.97
N VAL A 117 -9.85 1.25 -1.91
CA VAL A 117 -10.20 2.14 -3.00
C VAL A 117 -9.82 3.58 -2.65
N MET A 118 -9.09 4.24 -3.54
CA MET A 118 -8.70 5.64 -3.43
C MET A 118 -9.48 6.47 -4.45
N ALA A 119 -10.50 7.17 -3.98
CA ALA A 119 -11.29 8.11 -4.77
C ALA A 119 -10.90 9.56 -4.47
N ARG A 120 -11.31 10.49 -5.33
CA ARG A 120 -11.15 11.93 -5.08
C ARG A 120 -12.01 12.43 -3.91
N ASP A 121 -13.24 11.94 -3.85
CA ASP A 121 -14.25 12.35 -2.88
C ASP A 121 -15.33 11.24 -2.77
N PRO A 122 -16.21 11.30 -1.75
CA PRO A 122 -17.28 10.30 -1.60
C PRO A 122 -18.26 10.23 -2.78
N ALA A 123 -18.46 11.32 -3.53
CA ALA A 123 -19.37 11.34 -4.68
C ALA A 123 -18.78 10.60 -5.89
N ALA A 124 -17.48 10.70 -6.12
CA ALA A 124 -16.74 9.90 -7.10
C ALA A 124 -16.79 8.41 -6.74
N LEU A 125 -16.58 8.06 -5.46
CA LEU A 125 -16.71 6.69 -4.97
C LEU A 125 -18.12 6.14 -5.22
N SER A 126 -19.16 6.89 -4.82
CA SER A 126 -20.56 6.50 -5.02
C SER A 126 -20.91 6.25 -6.49
N ARG A 127 -20.42 7.10 -7.40
CA ARG A 127 -20.58 6.89 -8.85
C ARG A 127 -19.95 5.60 -9.31
N TRP A 128 -18.68 5.35 -8.97
CA TRP A 128 -17.99 4.13 -9.36
C TRP A 128 -18.69 2.88 -8.83
N VAL A 129 -19.08 2.88 -7.54
CA VAL A 129 -19.81 1.77 -6.93
C VAL A 129 -21.11 1.47 -7.70
N ARG A 130 -21.89 2.50 -8.02
CA ARG A 130 -23.21 2.32 -8.65
C ARG A 130 -23.16 2.04 -10.15
N GLN A 131 -22.19 2.62 -10.86
CA GLN A 131 -22.18 2.63 -12.34
C GLN A 131 -21.23 1.59 -12.93
N ASP A 132 -20.14 1.27 -12.23
CA ASP A 132 -19.08 0.40 -12.74
C ASP A 132 -18.99 -0.89 -11.90
N LEU A 133 -18.98 -0.79 -10.57
CA LEU A 133 -18.80 -1.95 -9.70
C LEU A 133 -20.04 -2.85 -9.64
N ALA A 134 -21.21 -2.26 -9.36
CA ALA A 134 -22.46 -2.99 -9.23
C ALA A 134 -23.01 -3.53 -10.57
N THR A 135 -22.45 -3.09 -11.69
CA THR A 135 -22.82 -3.53 -13.05
C THR A 135 -21.85 -4.56 -13.61
N LEU A 136 -20.76 -4.85 -12.90
CA LEU A 136 -19.77 -5.84 -13.29
C LEU A 136 -20.35 -7.25 -13.16
N ASP A 137 -20.29 -8.04 -14.23
CA ASP A 137 -20.80 -9.41 -14.24
C ASP A 137 -20.11 -10.25 -13.16
N GLY A 138 -20.91 -11.02 -12.43
CA GLY A 138 -20.47 -11.80 -11.28
C GLY A 138 -20.40 -11.06 -9.94
N VAL A 139 -20.68 -9.76 -9.84
CA VAL A 139 -20.83 -9.07 -8.54
C VAL A 139 -22.23 -9.28 -7.98
N LEU A 140 -22.34 -9.91 -6.80
CA LEU A 140 -23.63 -10.18 -6.13
C LEU A 140 -23.98 -9.14 -5.06
N ALA A 141 -22.98 -8.69 -4.30
CA ALA A 141 -23.17 -7.68 -3.25
C ALA A 141 -21.91 -6.84 -3.08
N VAL A 142 -22.11 -5.60 -2.65
CA VAL A 142 -21.03 -4.64 -2.37
C VAL A 142 -21.30 -3.98 -1.03
N ARG A 143 -20.31 -4.02 -0.13
CA ARG A 143 -20.34 -3.30 1.15
C ARG A 143 -19.19 -2.29 1.18
N THR A 144 -19.50 -1.03 1.43
CA THR A 144 -18.52 0.06 1.39
C THR A 144 -18.34 0.68 2.78
N HIS A 145 -17.10 0.87 3.19
CA HIS A 145 -16.71 1.40 4.50
C HIS A 145 -15.79 2.59 4.27
N LEU A 146 -16.28 3.80 4.55
CA LEU A 146 -15.47 5.00 4.42
C LEU A 146 -14.45 5.08 5.54
N ALA A 147 -13.18 5.26 5.19
CA ALA A 147 -12.13 5.50 6.17
C ALA A 147 -12.25 6.93 6.72
N GLY A 148 -12.27 7.04 8.05
CA GLY A 148 -11.97 8.28 8.75
C GLY A 148 -10.45 8.39 9.00
N PRO A 149 -10.01 8.67 10.24
CA PRO A 149 -8.58 8.68 10.56
C PRO A 149 -7.89 7.33 10.35
N VAL A 150 -6.78 7.33 9.61
CA VAL A 150 -5.82 6.22 9.53
C VAL A 150 -4.73 6.43 10.58
N HIS A 151 -4.76 5.63 11.64
CA HIS A 151 -3.89 5.76 12.82
C HIS A 151 -2.51 5.11 12.63
N THR A 152 -2.44 4.07 11.80
CA THR A 152 -1.17 3.52 11.30
C THR A 152 -1.37 2.91 9.92
N GLU A 153 -0.30 2.91 9.15
CA GLU A 153 -0.19 2.29 7.84
C GLU A 153 1.13 1.50 7.78
N GLY A 154 1.21 0.49 6.90
CA GLY A 154 2.30 -0.49 6.86
C GLY A 154 3.70 0.10 6.60
N SER A 155 3.81 1.42 6.39
CA SER A 155 5.05 2.18 6.18
C SER A 155 6.07 2.05 7.29
N ARG A 156 5.69 1.55 8.46
CA ARG A 156 6.57 1.39 9.62
C ARG A 156 7.26 0.04 9.71
N TRP A 157 6.81 -0.96 8.94
CA TRP A 157 7.42 -2.28 9.01
C TRP A 157 8.72 -2.38 8.22
N ARG A 158 9.66 -3.14 8.78
CA ARG A 158 10.99 -3.33 8.23
C ARG A 158 11.40 -4.79 8.36
N LEU A 159 12.25 -5.27 7.43
CA LEU A 159 12.93 -6.57 7.57
C LEU A 159 13.92 -6.61 8.76
N ARG A 160 14.32 -5.44 9.30
CA ARG A 160 15.19 -5.31 10.48
C ARG A 160 16.59 -5.95 10.36
N ALA A 161 17.10 -6.11 9.14
CA ALA A 161 18.43 -6.67 8.85
C ALA A 161 19.63 -5.71 9.07
N LEU A 162 19.41 -4.47 9.53
CA LEU A 162 20.46 -3.45 9.69
C LEU A 162 20.61 -3.09 11.16
N ASP A 163 21.84 -2.78 11.56
CA ASP A 163 22.12 -2.30 12.90
C ASP A 163 21.64 -0.86 13.12
N ARG A 164 21.65 -0.41 14.40
CA ARG A 164 21.18 0.93 14.78
C ARG A 164 21.97 2.07 14.11
N ARG A 165 23.27 1.90 13.88
CA ARG A 165 24.15 2.91 13.27
C ARG A 165 23.82 3.05 11.79
N GLN A 166 23.71 1.94 11.07
CA GLN A 166 23.31 1.90 9.66
C GLN A 166 21.94 2.54 9.46
N VAL A 167 20.97 2.20 10.31
CA VAL A 167 19.63 2.80 10.30
C VAL A 167 19.72 4.33 10.50
N ALA A 168 20.48 4.80 11.48
CA ALA A 168 20.65 6.22 11.74
C ALA A 168 21.29 6.98 10.58
N GLN A 169 22.31 6.39 9.93
CA GLN A 169 23.00 6.98 8.78
C GLN A 169 22.09 7.13 7.55
N LEU A 170 21.19 6.16 7.32
CA LEU A 170 20.19 6.21 6.26
C LEU A 170 19.06 7.19 6.59
N ALA A 171 18.55 7.16 7.83
CA ALA A 171 17.46 8.03 8.28
C ALA A 171 17.87 9.51 8.24
N ALA A 172 19.13 9.84 8.58
CA ALA A 172 19.66 11.20 8.47
C ALA A 172 19.70 11.72 7.02
N ALA A 173 19.70 10.83 6.04
CA ALA A 173 19.73 11.15 4.61
C ALA A 173 18.35 11.26 3.97
N ALA A 174 17.35 10.63 4.60
CA ALA A 174 15.99 10.65 4.10
C ALA A 174 15.47 12.10 4.14
N PRO A 175 14.61 12.50 3.18
CA PRO A 175 13.95 13.79 3.25
C PRO A 175 13.32 13.96 4.63
N ARG A 176 13.73 15.02 5.36
CA ARG A 176 13.15 15.31 6.66
C ARG A 176 11.68 15.61 6.44
N ARG A 177 10.80 14.75 6.95
CA ARG A 177 9.38 15.09 7.11
C ARG A 177 9.32 16.38 7.92
N ARG A 178 8.54 17.33 7.44
CA ARG A 178 8.24 18.57 8.15
C ARG A 178 6.77 18.48 8.56
N PRO A 179 6.46 17.98 9.77
CA PRO A 179 5.08 17.76 10.21
C PRO A 179 4.19 19.00 10.06
N ASP A 180 4.80 20.19 10.16
CA ASP A 180 4.12 21.47 10.08
C ASP A 180 3.96 22.00 8.64
N THR A 181 4.39 21.25 7.61
CA THR A 181 4.16 21.66 6.23
C THR A 181 2.70 21.40 5.90
N PRO A 182 1.88 22.44 5.63
CA PRO A 182 0.47 22.24 5.36
C PRO A 182 0.29 21.49 4.04
N ALA A 183 -0.73 20.62 4.00
CA ALA A 183 -1.21 20.06 2.75
C ALA A 183 -1.63 21.19 1.80
N PHE A 184 -1.45 20.97 0.50
CA PHE A 184 -1.75 21.97 -0.53
C PHE A 184 -2.64 21.39 -1.62
N PRO A 185 -3.40 22.22 -2.35
CA PRO A 185 -4.16 21.79 -3.52
C PRO A 185 -3.28 21.10 -4.56
N LEU A 186 -3.56 19.84 -4.90
CA LEU A 186 -2.90 19.12 -5.99
C LEU A 186 -3.42 19.59 -7.35
N ASP A 187 -2.51 19.97 -8.24
CA ASP A 187 -2.84 20.24 -9.64
C ASP A 187 -2.68 18.98 -10.53
N GLU A 188 -3.03 19.11 -11.81
CA GLU A 188 -2.95 18.00 -12.77
C GLU A 188 -1.53 17.43 -12.91
N LEU A 189 -0.51 18.28 -12.87
CA LEU A 189 0.88 17.83 -12.93
C LEU A 189 1.23 17.02 -11.67
N ASP A 190 0.83 17.49 -10.49
CA ASP A 190 1.07 16.76 -9.25
C ASP A 190 0.38 15.38 -9.29
N LEU A 191 -0.86 15.29 -9.80
CA LEU A 191 -1.58 14.02 -9.96
C LEU A 191 -0.89 13.06 -10.96
N ARG A 192 -0.39 13.57 -12.08
CA ARG A 192 0.40 12.77 -13.04
C ARG A 192 1.69 12.25 -12.43
N LEU A 193 2.38 13.07 -11.63
CA LEU A 193 3.59 12.67 -10.90
C LEU A 193 3.30 11.59 -9.84
N VAL A 194 2.23 11.75 -9.06
CA VAL A 194 1.76 10.72 -8.11
C VAL A 194 1.47 9.41 -8.83
N THR A 195 0.78 9.47 -9.97
CA THR A 195 0.44 8.30 -10.78
C THR A 195 1.69 7.59 -11.31
N ALA A 196 2.64 8.33 -11.89
CA ALA A 196 3.89 7.77 -12.38
C ALA A 196 4.73 7.13 -11.26
N LEU A 197 4.85 7.83 -10.13
CA LEU A 197 5.60 7.35 -8.96
C LEU A 197 4.94 6.15 -8.26
N SER A 198 3.65 5.91 -8.47
CA SER A 198 2.99 4.71 -7.97
C SER A 198 3.51 3.42 -8.61
N VAL A 199 3.97 3.50 -9.87
CA VAL A 199 4.54 2.35 -10.61
C VAL A 199 6.03 2.19 -10.32
N ASP A 200 6.77 3.29 -10.29
CA ASP A 200 8.18 3.31 -9.93
C ASP A 200 8.47 4.49 -9.00
N GLY A 201 8.48 4.22 -7.70
CA GLY A 201 8.76 5.23 -6.68
C GLY A 201 10.23 5.67 -6.66
N ARG A 202 11.11 5.05 -7.46
CA ARG A 202 12.51 5.45 -7.69
C ARG A 202 12.74 6.10 -9.05
N ALA A 203 11.70 6.30 -9.86
CA ALA A 203 11.81 6.91 -11.18
C ALA A 203 12.65 8.20 -11.13
N THR A 204 13.58 8.32 -12.09
CA THR A 204 14.46 9.47 -12.17
C THR A 204 13.67 10.73 -12.52
N TYR A 205 14.12 11.90 -12.08
CA TYR A 205 13.45 13.16 -12.43
C TYR A 205 13.45 13.43 -13.93
N ARG A 206 14.41 12.86 -14.68
CA ARG A 206 14.44 12.90 -16.14
C ARG A 206 13.33 12.04 -16.74
N ALA A 207 13.20 10.79 -16.34
CA ALA A 207 12.13 9.91 -16.83
C ALA A 207 10.74 10.49 -16.53
N LEU A 208 10.54 11.04 -15.33
CA LEU A 208 9.29 11.71 -14.96
C LEU A 208 9.05 13.00 -15.77
N ALA A 209 10.10 13.75 -16.08
CA ALA A 209 10.02 14.94 -16.93
C ALA A 209 9.59 14.60 -18.35
N ASP A 210 10.20 13.58 -18.94
CA ASP A 210 9.87 13.07 -20.26
C ASP A 210 8.41 12.57 -20.31
N GLN A 211 7.98 11.83 -19.28
CA GLN A 211 6.61 11.31 -19.17
C GLN A 211 5.55 12.42 -18.96
N CYS A 212 5.87 13.46 -18.18
CA CYS A 212 4.91 14.54 -17.85
C CYS A 212 4.98 15.74 -18.80
N GLY A 213 5.96 15.79 -19.71
CA GLY A 213 6.15 16.90 -20.66
C GLY A 213 6.60 18.21 -19.99
N VAL A 214 7.41 18.13 -18.92
CA VAL A 214 7.88 19.31 -18.17
C VAL A 214 9.38 19.21 -17.87
N GLY A 215 10.03 20.32 -17.51
CA GLY A 215 11.47 20.32 -17.19
C GLY A 215 11.84 19.51 -15.92
N PRO A 216 13.03 18.86 -15.87
CA PRO A 216 13.48 18.08 -14.70
C PRO A 216 13.52 18.84 -13.38
N ASP A 217 13.81 20.14 -13.40
CA ASP A 217 13.83 20.96 -12.18
C ASP A 217 12.42 21.22 -11.64
N THR A 218 11.44 21.37 -12.52
CA THR A 218 10.02 21.45 -12.14
C THR A 218 9.61 20.14 -11.46
N VAL A 219 9.93 18.99 -12.04
CA VAL A 219 9.66 17.67 -11.42
C VAL A 219 10.31 17.57 -10.05
N ARG A 220 11.62 17.85 -9.95
CA ARG A 220 12.37 17.79 -8.70
C ARG A 220 11.70 18.63 -7.60
N ARG A 221 11.30 19.86 -7.94
CA ARG A 221 10.61 20.77 -7.02
C ARG A 221 9.24 20.24 -6.59
N ARG A 222 8.41 19.76 -7.53
CA ARG A 222 7.07 19.22 -7.25
C ARG A 222 7.13 17.95 -6.41
N VAL A 223 7.94 16.98 -6.82
CA VAL A 223 8.15 15.72 -6.10
C VAL A 223 8.71 15.98 -4.70
N GLY A 224 9.72 16.85 -4.58
CA GLY A 224 10.27 17.24 -3.29
C GLY A 224 9.22 17.85 -2.35
N ARG A 225 8.32 18.70 -2.88
CA ARG A 225 7.21 19.29 -2.12
C ARG A 225 6.20 18.25 -1.65
N LEU A 226 5.80 17.30 -2.50
CA LEU A 226 4.89 16.20 -2.16
C LEU A 226 5.42 15.34 -1.01
N PHE A 227 6.71 14.98 -1.07
CA PHE A 227 7.36 14.21 0.00
C PHE A 227 7.55 15.02 1.29
N ALA A 228 7.91 16.31 1.19
CA ALA A 228 8.14 17.17 2.35
C ALA A 228 6.85 17.47 3.12
N ALA A 229 5.72 17.60 2.41
CA ALA A 229 4.39 17.82 2.97
C ALA A 229 3.68 16.54 3.43
N ASP A 230 4.37 15.40 3.45
CA ASP A 230 3.82 14.10 3.83
C ASP A 230 2.61 13.67 2.97
N MET A 231 2.47 14.19 1.76
CA MET A 231 1.33 13.92 0.86
C MET A 231 1.55 12.68 -0.01
N LEU A 232 2.82 12.28 -0.20
CA LEU A 232 3.21 11.09 -0.94
C LEU A 232 4.29 10.33 -0.17
N HIS A 233 4.15 9.01 -0.03
CA HIS A 233 5.16 8.14 0.59
C HIS A 233 5.66 7.10 -0.41
N ALA A 234 6.97 7.01 -0.58
CA ALA A 234 7.61 5.92 -1.29
C ALA A 234 7.79 4.76 -0.31
N ARG A 235 7.51 3.54 -0.74
CA ARG A 235 7.72 2.33 0.07
C ARG A 235 8.41 1.26 -0.74
N CYS A 236 9.37 0.62 -0.09
CA CYS A 236 9.92 -0.64 -0.55
C CYS A 236 9.07 -1.78 0.01
N GLU A 237 8.46 -2.52 -0.90
CA GLU A 237 7.72 -3.74 -0.61
C GLU A 237 8.58 -4.95 -0.96
N VAL A 238 8.26 -6.08 -0.36
CA VAL A 238 8.90 -7.38 -0.59
C VAL A 238 7.80 -8.41 -0.79
N ALA A 239 8.02 -9.36 -1.70
CA ALA A 239 7.10 -10.47 -1.92
C ALA A 239 6.85 -11.19 -0.58
N ARG A 240 5.58 -11.48 -0.28
CA ARG A 240 5.20 -11.98 1.05
C ARG A 240 5.89 -13.28 1.48
N PRO A 241 6.12 -14.27 0.60
CA PRO A 241 6.86 -15.49 0.96
C PRO A 241 8.29 -15.22 1.45
N LEU A 242 8.87 -14.08 1.06
CA LEU A 242 10.22 -13.67 1.45
C LEU A 242 10.24 -12.84 2.74
N SER A 243 9.07 -12.58 3.32
CA SER A 243 8.91 -11.86 4.57
C SER A 243 8.69 -12.84 5.73
N GLU A 244 9.10 -12.43 6.93
CA GLU A 244 8.80 -13.17 8.16
C GLU A 244 7.29 -13.26 8.51
N TRP A 245 6.43 -12.51 7.80
CA TRP A 245 5.01 -12.32 8.15
C TRP A 245 4.11 -12.51 6.92
N PRO A 246 4.07 -13.73 6.33
CA PRO A 246 3.43 -13.94 5.04
C PRO A 246 1.89 -13.89 5.10
N VAL A 247 1.30 -14.19 6.26
CA VAL A 247 -0.15 -14.28 6.44
C VAL A 247 -0.71 -12.91 6.78
N THR A 248 -1.73 -12.47 6.04
CA THR A 248 -2.47 -11.24 6.36
C THR A 248 -3.84 -11.55 6.91
N VAL A 249 -4.14 -10.94 8.05
CA VAL A 249 -5.43 -11.03 8.73
C VAL A 249 -6.07 -9.65 8.72
N SER A 250 -7.32 -9.60 8.29
CA SER A 250 -8.21 -8.44 8.33
C SER A 250 -9.21 -8.65 9.46
N LEU A 251 -9.33 -7.69 10.36
CA LEU A 251 -10.25 -7.72 11.49
C LEU A 251 -11.13 -6.48 11.44
N TRP A 252 -12.43 -6.68 11.50
CA TRP A 252 -13.41 -5.62 11.68
C TRP A 252 -13.95 -5.66 13.09
N GLY A 253 -14.16 -4.49 13.69
CA GLY A 253 -14.63 -4.45 15.05
C GLY A 253 -15.29 -3.15 15.49
N HIS A 254 -15.77 -3.21 16.72
CA HIS A 254 -16.42 -2.13 17.40
C HIS A 254 -15.65 -1.74 18.66
N VAL A 255 -15.49 -0.44 18.87
CA VAL A 255 -14.98 0.16 20.11
C VAL A 255 -15.98 1.22 20.56
N PRO A 256 -16.34 1.31 21.85
CA PRO A 256 -17.12 2.44 22.36
C PRO A 256 -16.48 3.78 21.93
N ALA A 257 -17.27 4.70 21.36
CA ALA A 257 -16.74 5.90 20.71
C ALA A 257 -15.81 6.73 21.61
N ALA A 258 -16.10 6.81 22.91
CA ALA A 258 -15.27 7.50 23.91
C ALA A 258 -13.88 6.86 24.12
N ARG A 259 -13.73 5.57 23.81
CA ARG A 259 -12.50 4.77 24.01
C ARG A 259 -11.68 4.62 22.73
N LEU A 260 -12.24 4.97 21.56
CA LEU A 260 -11.64 4.75 20.24
C LEU A 260 -10.22 5.31 20.14
N ARG A 261 -9.99 6.55 20.59
CA ARG A 261 -8.65 7.19 20.55
C ARG A 261 -7.61 6.49 21.43
N GLU A 262 -8.04 5.90 22.54
CA GLU A 262 -7.14 5.18 23.45
C GLU A 262 -6.79 3.81 22.87
N VAL A 263 -7.80 3.09 22.38
CA VAL A 263 -7.63 1.78 21.75
C VAL A 263 -6.73 1.87 20.53
N THR A 264 -6.98 2.80 19.59
CA THR A 264 -6.15 2.92 18.39
C THR A 264 -4.69 3.21 18.74
N ARG A 265 -4.42 4.06 19.74
CA ARG A 265 -3.06 4.33 20.23
C ARG A 265 -2.37 3.08 20.79
N ARG A 266 -3.10 2.21 21.50
CA ARG A 266 -2.54 0.96 22.05
C ARG A 266 -2.24 -0.08 20.98
N VAL A 267 -3.17 -0.24 20.03
CA VAL A 267 -3.10 -1.25 18.96
C VAL A 267 -2.05 -0.87 17.90
N THR A 268 -1.91 0.40 17.56
CA THR A 268 -0.91 0.88 16.58
C THR A 268 0.55 0.64 17.01
N GLY A 269 0.80 0.35 18.28
CA GLY A 269 2.12 -0.03 18.80
C GLY A 269 2.48 -1.51 18.63
N MET A 270 1.52 -2.36 18.25
CA MET A 270 1.73 -3.79 18.02
C MET A 270 2.50 -4.01 16.71
N ARG A 271 3.43 -4.96 16.68
CA ARG A 271 4.36 -5.15 15.55
C ARG A 271 3.68 -5.76 14.33
N GLU A 272 2.62 -6.52 14.58
CA GLU A 272 1.80 -7.22 13.61
C GLU A 272 0.88 -6.24 12.87
N VAL A 273 0.40 -5.19 13.53
CA VAL A 273 -0.60 -4.24 12.99
C VAL A 273 0.01 -3.38 11.88
N ARG A 274 -0.54 -3.51 10.67
CA ARG A 274 -0.13 -2.79 9.46
C ARG A 274 -1.14 -1.77 8.99
N LEU A 275 -2.39 -1.91 9.37
CA LEU A 275 -3.40 -0.88 9.18
C LEU A 275 -4.20 -0.79 10.47
N CYS A 276 -4.48 0.43 10.90
CA CYS A 276 -5.51 0.71 11.89
C CYS A 276 -6.24 1.95 11.41
N ALA A 277 -7.46 1.76 10.91
CA ALA A 277 -8.28 2.83 10.40
C ALA A 277 -9.60 2.86 11.18
N SER A 278 -9.99 4.05 11.61
CA SER A 278 -11.39 4.27 11.99
C SER A 278 -12.22 4.28 10.72
N VAL A 279 -13.39 3.65 10.76
CA VAL A 279 -14.30 3.57 9.62
C VAL A 279 -15.68 4.09 10.02
N ILE A 280 -16.41 4.61 9.05
CA ILE A 280 -17.77 5.12 9.21
C ILE A 280 -18.71 4.12 8.53
N SER A 281 -19.17 3.11 9.27
CA SER A 281 -20.03 2.02 8.78
C SER A 281 -20.66 1.24 9.96
N ARG A 282 -21.14 0.01 9.71
CA ARG A 282 -21.58 -0.96 10.73
C ARG A 282 -20.49 -1.25 11.79
N HIS A 283 -19.24 -1.14 11.36
CA HIS A 283 -18.04 -1.19 12.20
C HIS A 283 -17.47 0.21 12.36
N ASN A 284 -16.69 0.44 13.43
CA ASN A 284 -15.98 1.70 13.61
C ASN A 284 -14.45 1.58 13.67
N LEU A 285 -13.93 0.35 13.55
CA LEU A 285 -12.51 0.07 13.46
C LEU A 285 -12.23 -1.05 12.43
N HIS A 286 -11.22 -0.83 11.59
CA HIS A 286 -10.64 -1.82 10.70
C HIS A 286 -9.16 -1.98 11.02
N LEU A 287 -8.73 -3.23 11.22
CA LEU A 287 -7.34 -3.59 11.47
C LEU A 287 -6.87 -4.56 10.39
N VAL A 288 -5.66 -4.35 9.89
CA VAL A 288 -4.95 -5.36 9.10
C VAL A 288 -3.66 -5.68 9.82
N ALA A 289 -3.43 -6.96 10.09
CA ALA A 289 -2.24 -7.47 10.75
C ALA A 289 -1.52 -8.48 9.86
N TRP A 290 -0.18 -8.50 9.93
CA TRP A 290 0.63 -9.55 9.32
C TRP A 290 1.20 -10.44 10.41
N VAL A 291 0.95 -11.74 10.29
CA VAL A 291 1.34 -12.79 11.26
C VAL A 291 2.23 -13.82 10.56
N ARG A 292 3.00 -14.61 11.32
CA ARG A 292 3.98 -15.54 10.74
C ARG A 292 3.31 -16.81 10.20
N SER A 293 2.20 -17.21 10.79
CA SER A 293 1.44 -18.40 10.44
C SER A 293 -0.06 -18.22 10.77
N LEU A 294 -0.91 -19.13 10.29
CA LEU A 294 -2.31 -19.16 10.68
C LEU A 294 -2.50 -19.44 12.18
N ASP A 295 -1.63 -20.27 12.77
CA ASP A 295 -1.63 -20.56 14.20
C ASP A 295 -1.33 -19.29 15.02
N ASP A 296 -0.37 -18.48 14.57
CA ASP A 296 -0.04 -17.19 15.19
C ASP A 296 -1.19 -16.17 15.11
N ALA A 297 -2.16 -16.33 14.19
CA ALA A 297 -3.29 -15.42 14.08
C ALA A 297 -4.15 -15.43 15.35
N GLN A 298 -4.40 -16.61 15.93
CA GLN A 298 -5.14 -16.73 17.18
C GLN A 298 -4.37 -16.11 18.34
N GLY A 299 -3.07 -16.41 18.45
CA GLY A 299 -2.21 -15.80 19.47
C GLY A 299 -2.13 -14.27 19.35
N PHE A 300 -2.14 -13.73 18.13
CA PHE A 300 -2.24 -12.29 17.90
C PHE A 300 -3.56 -11.71 18.40
N GLU A 301 -4.69 -12.38 18.14
CA GLU A 301 -6.00 -11.93 18.60
C GLU A 301 -6.10 -11.92 20.13
N VAL A 302 -5.52 -12.92 20.82
CA VAL A 302 -5.41 -12.93 22.29
C VAL A 302 -4.66 -11.69 22.78
N ARG A 303 -3.47 -11.41 22.21
CA ARG A 303 -2.69 -10.21 22.58
C ARG A 303 -3.43 -8.91 22.25
N LEU A 304 -4.21 -8.90 21.17
CA LEU A 304 -5.04 -7.76 20.78
C LEU A 304 -6.12 -7.50 21.82
N ALA A 305 -6.83 -8.54 22.28
CA ALA A 305 -7.86 -8.46 23.31
C ALA A 305 -7.29 -7.98 24.66
N GLU A 306 -6.12 -8.49 25.07
CA GLU A 306 -5.43 -8.00 26.28
C GLU A 306 -5.04 -6.52 26.18
N ARG A 307 -4.57 -6.09 24.99
CA ARG A 307 -4.09 -4.73 24.74
C ARG A 307 -5.24 -3.73 24.56
N ALA A 308 -6.38 -4.19 24.06
CA ALA A 308 -7.56 -3.41 23.75
C ALA A 308 -8.84 -4.16 24.20
N PRO A 309 -9.10 -4.27 25.52
CA PRO A 309 -10.25 -5.00 26.03
C PRO A 309 -11.59 -4.37 25.62
N ASP A 310 -11.59 -3.08 25.28
CA ASP A 310 -12.76 -2.35 24.77
C ASP A 310 -13.04 -2.63 23.28
N LEU A 311 -12.19 -3.38 22.58
CA LEU A 311 -12.38 -3.77 21.18
C LEU A 311 -13.10 -5.12 21.09
N THR A 312 -14.28 -5.11 20.49
CA THR A 312 -14.99 -6.33 20.08
C THR A 312 -14.70 -6.60 18.62
N VAL A 313 -14.01 -7.70 18.32
CA VAL A 313 -13.78 -8.17 16.94
C VAL A 313 -15.04 -8.87 16.44
N ALA A 314 -15.66 -8.28 15.42
CA ALA A 314 -16.90 -8.76 14.83
C ALA A 314 -16.65 -9.72 13.65
N GLU A 315 -15.72 -9.37 12.75
CA GLU A 315 -15.44 -10.17 11.55
C GLU A 315 -13.93 -10.42 11.40
N ARG A 316 -13.58 -11.58 10.83
CA ARG A 316 -12.21 -12.06 10.63
C ARG A 316 -12.08 -12.58 9.20
N ALA A 317 -11.06 -12.13 8.50
CA ALA A 317 -10.76 -12.59 7.17
C ALA A 317 -9.25 -12.78 6.99
N VAL A 318 -8.84 -13.90 6.42
CA VAL A 318 -7.44 -14.16 6.04
C VAL A 318 -7.31 -13.94 4.55
N ALA A 319 -6.31 -13.17 4.12
CA ALA A 319 -6.01 -13.03 2.70
C ALA A 319 -5.41 -14.33 2.18
N LEU A 320 -6.16 -15.04 1.35
CA LEU A 320 -5.74 -16.24 0.64
C LEU A 320 -4.80 -15.89 -0.51
N TRP A 321 -5.14 -14.83 -1.25
CA TRP A 321 -4.33 -14.33 -2.34
C TRP A 321 -4.39 -12.80 -2.41
N PRO A 322 -3.29 -12.09 -2.09
CA PRO A 322 -3.19 -10.67 -2.36
C PRO A 322 -2.91 -10.46 -3.86
N MET A 323 -3.93 -10.09 -4.64
CA MET A 323 -3.82 -9.95 -6.09
C MET A 323 -3.23 -8.59 -6.52
N LYS A 324 -3.46 -7.55 -5.72
CA LYS A 324 -2.93 -6.21 -5.96
C LYS A 324 -2.58 -5.52 -4.64
N HIS A 325 -1.45 -4.83 -4.60
CA HIS A 325 -1.01 -4.05 -3.44
C HIS A 325 -0.29 -2.77 -3.85
N GLY A 326 -0.84 -1.62 -3.45
CA GLY A 326 -0.29 -0.30 -3.79
C GLY A 326 -0.18 -0.06 -5.30
N GLY A 327 -1.10 -0.61 -6.09
CA GLY A 327 -1.03 -0.53 -7.56
C GLY A 327 -0.27 -1.67 -8.23
N HIS A 328 0.53 -2.44 -7.50
CA HIS A 328 1.32 -3.53 -8.05
C HIS A 328 0.53 -4.83 -8.09
N LEU A 329 0.58 -5.53 -9.23
CA LEU A 329 -0.08 -6.80 -9.46
C LEU A 329 0.80 -7.94 -8.97
N LEU A 330 0.20 -8.89 -8.28
CA LEU A 330 0.90 -10.03 -7.68
C LEU A 330 0.34 -11.35 -8.22
N ASP A 331 1.21 -12.32 -8.46
CA ASP A 331 0.81 -13.71 -8.72
C ASP A 331 0.26 -14.40 -7.46
N GLU A 332 -0.19 -15.65 -7.59
CA GLU A 332 -0.75 -16.44 -6.50
C GLU A 332 0.26 -16.68 -5.37
N GLU A 333 1.53 -16.75 -5.72
CA GLU A 333 2.65 -16.87 -4.78
C GLU A 333 2.99 -15.52 -4.11
N GLY A 334 2.50 -14.39 -4.61
CA GLY A 334 2.68 -13.06 -4.04
C GLY A 334 3.92 -12.31 -4.54
N TYR A 335 4.52 -12.70 -5.66
CA TYR A 335 5.55 -11.95 -6.38
C TYR A 335 4.94 -10.95 -7.34
N ARG A 336 5.63 -9.82 -7.52
CA ARG A 336 5.17 -8.76 -8.43
C ARG A 336 5.34 -9.19 -9.88
N VAL A 337 4.23 -9.28 -10.60
CA VAL A 337 4.19 -9.56 -12.05
C VAL A 337 3.89 -8.33 -12.91
N GLY A 338 3.47 -7.23 -12.29
CA GLY A 338 3.14 -6.01 -13.02
C GLY A 338 2.70 -4.87 -12.13
N ALA A 339 2.12 -3.83 -12.75
CA ALA A 339 1.53 -2.71 -12.05
C ALA A 339 0.42 -2.07 -12.87
N THR A 340 -0.62 -1.62 -12.19
CA THR A 340 -1.62 -0.69 -12.68
C THR A 340 -1.39 0.64 -11.96
N PRO A 341 -1.07 1.73 -12.68
CA PRO A 341 -0.82 3.02 -12.06
C PRO A 341 -1.99 3.45 -11.16
N LEU A 342 -1.68 3.92 -9.95
CA LEU A 342 -2.67 4.47 -9.05
C LEU A 342 -3.05 5.87 -9.48
N ALA A 343 -4.33 6.07 -9.76
CA ALA A 343 -4.88 7.38 -10.05
C ALA A 343 -6.03 7.69 -9.08
N LEU A 344 -5.93 8.83 -8.39
CA LEU A 344 -7.07 9.42 -7.71
C LEU A 344 -8.04 9.86 -8.80
N TRP A 345 -9.21 9.22 -8.87
CA TRP A 345 -10.19 9.41 -9.94
C TRP A 345 -10.41 10.90 -10.27
N PRO A 346 -10.06 11.38 -11.47
CA PRO A 346 -10.46 12.72 -11.87
C PRO A 346 -11.97 12.70 -12.04
N GLY A 347 -12.68 13.48 -11.22
CA GLY A 347 -14.13 13.58 -11.31
C GLY A 347 -14.53 13.97 -12.74
N SER A 348 -15.17 13.03 -13.46
CA SER A 348 -15.79 13.19 -14.79
C SER A 348 -14.95 13.94 -15.83
N GLU A 349 -14.18 13.18 -16.64
CA GLU A 349 -13.90 13.50 -18.05
C GLU A 349 -13.09 12.34 -18.70
N ALA A 350 -13.74 11.18 -18.87
CA ALA A 350 -13.24 10.11 -19.75
C ALA A 350 -14.38 9.15 -20.14
N ARG A 351 -15.53 9.69 -20.54
CA ARG A 351 -16.33 9.02 -21.56
C ARG A 351 -16.05 9.76 -22.85
N ALA A 352 -15.10 9.24 -23.63
CA ALA A 352 -15.19 9.41 -25.08
C ALA A 352 -16.62 8.99 -25.46
N ARG A 353 -17.41 9.95 -25.95
CA ARG A 353 -18.67 9.63 -26.61
C ARG A 353 -18.32 8.85 -27.88
N PRO A 354 -19.08 7.79 -28.24
CA PRO A 354 -19.05 7.30 -29.61
C PRO A 354 -19.46 8.39 -30.60
#